data_AF-A0A3C0EQE0-F1
#
_entry.id   AF-A0A3C0EQE0-F1
#
_cell.length_a   1.000
_cell.length_b   1.000
_cell.length_c   1.000
_cell.angle_alpha   90.00
_cell.angle_beta   90.00
_cell.angle_gamma   90.00
#
_symmetry.space_group_name_H-M   'P 1'
#
loop_
_entity.id
_entity.type
_entity.pdbx_description
1 polymer ?
#
loop_
_entity_poly.entity_id
_entity_poly.type
_entity_poly.pdbx_seq_one_letter_code
_entity_poly.pdbx_strand_id
1 'polypeptide(L)' 'MSVLENTKTTGSNLMATSFQCTLVTPERQLVDQPVTYASIPAWDGLMGVEPQRAPLMIKLGAGAL' A
#
# COMPACT_ATOMS: atom_id res chain seq x y z
N MET A 1 -18.29 11.21 24.29
CA MET A 1 -19.32 10.54 23.48
C MET A 1 -19.25 11.13 22.08
N SER A 2 -18.92 10.27 21.11
CA SER A 2 -18.96 10.46 19.65
C SER A 2 -18.04 11.52 19.03
N VAL A 3 -16.81 11.12 18.70
CA VAL A 3 -16.29 10.82 17.34
C VAL A 3 -15.82 12.08 16.61
N LEU A 4 -14.49 12.25 16.59
CA LEU A 4 -13.77 13.17 15.72
C LEU A 4 -13.57 12.46 14.38
N GLU A 5 -14.36 12.79 13.36
CA GLU A 5 -14.13 12.30 12.00
C GLU A 5 -13.93 13.49 11.08
N ASN A 6 -12.68 13.96 11.00
CA ASN A 6 -12.28 14.94 10.00
C ASN A 6 -10.77 14.89 9.78
N THR A 7 -10.32 14.18 8.73
CA THR A 7 -9.09 14.51 7.98
C THR A 7 -9.11 13.86 6.60
N LYS A 8 -9.85 14.48 5.66
CA LYS A 8 -9.47 14.40 4.25
C LYS A 8 -8.17 15.19 4.09
N THR A 9 -7.03 14.50 4.22
CA THR A 9 -5.71 15.11 4.06
C THR A 9 -5.48 15.47 2.59
N THR A 10 -5.70 16.74 2.28
CA THR A 10 -5.25 17.43 1.07
C THR A 10 -3.75 17.22 0.87
N GLY A 11 -3.35 16.93 -0.37
CA GLY A 11 -1.96 16.70 -0.75
C GLY A 11 -1.04 17.88 -0.42
N SER A 12 -0.13 17.66 0.53
CA SER A 12 1.21 18.25 0.60
C SER A 12 1.89 17.69 1.85
N ASN A 13 2.95 16.89 1.73
CA ASN A 13 3.85 16.69 2.88
C ASN A 13 5.29 16.47 2.45
N LEU A 14 6.20 17.18 3.12
CA LEU A 14 7.62 17.33 2.80
C LEU A 14 8.48 16.09 3.14
N MET A 15 7.85 15.01 3.61
CA MET A 15 8.36 13.63 3.67
C MET A 15 7.15 12.71 3.44
N ALA A 16 7.20 11.82 2.46
CA ALA A 16 6.05 10.98 2.13
C ALA A 16 5.88 9.91 3.22
N THR A 17 4.84 10.01 4.05
CA THR A 17 4.54 9.05 5.13
C THR A 17 3.64 7.90 4.66
N SER A 18 3.09 7.99 3.46
CA SER A 18 2.21 6.98 2.86
C SER A 18 2.37 6.93 1.34
N PHE A 19 1.90 5.84 0.73
CA PHE A 19 1.85 5.66 -0.72
C PHE A 19 0.48 5.12 -1.14
N GLN A 20 0.05 5.40 -2.37
CA GLN A 20 -1.17 4.81 -2.93
C GLN A 20 -0.93 3.34 -3.23
N CYS A 21 -1.75 2.46 -2.64
CA CYS A 21 -1.74 1.03 -2.91
C CYS A 21 -3.06 0.62 -3.55
N THR A 22 -2.97 0.06 -4.75
CA THR A 22 -4.11 -0.51 -5.47
C THR A 22 -3.89 -2.01 -5.65
N LEU A 23 -4.75 -2.83 -5.04
CA LEU A 23 -4.73 -4.28 -5.19
C LEU A 23 -5.90 -4.70 -6.08
N VAL A 24 -5.58 -5.30 -7.22
CA VAL A 24 -6.56 -5.77 -8.19
C VAL A 24 -6.49 -7.29 -8.32
N THR A 25 -7.64 -7.94 -8.32
CA THR A 25 -7.79 -9.31 -8.79
C THR A 25 -8.61 -9.30 -10.08
N PRO A 26 -8.60 -10.38 -10.87
CA PRO A 26 -9.39 -10.45 -12.10
C PRO A 26 -10.89 -10.16 -11.89
N GLU A 27 -11.43 -10.51 -10.73
CA GLU A 27 -12.84 -10.34 -10.40
C GLU A 27 -13.18 -8.92 -9.95
N ARG A 28 -12.28 -8.28 -9.17
CA ARG A 28 -12.50 -6.93 -8.65
C ARG A 28 -11.24 -6.27 -8.10
N GLN A 29 -11.33 -4.95 -7.93
CA GLN A 29 -10.41 -4.19 -7.09
C GLN A 29 -10.72 -4.45 -5.61
N LEU A 30 -9.70 -4.83 -4.83
CA LEU A 30 -9.80 -5.15 -3.40
C LEU A 30 -9.41 -3.97 -2.52
N VAL A 31 -8.34 -3.25 -2.88
CA VAL A 31 -7.77 -2.14 -2.11
C VAL A 31 -7.49 -0.99 -3.06
N ASP A 32 -7.80 0.23 -2.62
CA ASP A 32 -7.44 1.47 -3.31
C ASP A 32 -7.45 2.63 -2.34
N GLN A 33 -6.35 2.78 -1.60
CA GLN A 33 -6.22 3.80 -0.57
C GLN A 33 -4.75 4.10 -0.25
N PRO A 34 -4.47 5.22 0.44
CA PRO A 34 -3.16 5.47 1.02
C PRO A 34 -2.84 4.44 2.10
N VAL A 35 -1.64 3.84 2.06
CA VAL A 35 -1.12 2.94 3.09
C VAL A 35 0.30 3.34 3.48
N THR A 36 0.72 2.96 4.69
CA THR A 36 2.07 3.22 5.19
C THR A 36 3.03 2.06 4.95
N TYR A 37 2.50 0.85 4.75
CA TYR A 37 3.29 -0.37 4.57
C TYR A 37 2.55 -1.44 3.77
N ALA A 38 3.23 -2.01 2.77
CA ALA A 38 2.92 -3.24 2.02
C ALA A 38 3.75 -4.45 2.46
N SER A 39 3.16 -5.58 2.86
CA SER A 39 3.87 -6.87 2.90
C SER A 39 3.38 -7.74 1.76
N ILE A 40 4.26 -8.12 0.83
CA ILE A 40 3.88 -8.93 -0.34
C ILE A 40 4.74 -10.19 -0.44
N PRO A 41 4.14 -11.37 -0.71
CA PRO A 41 4.89 -12.57 -1.02
C PRO A 41 5.51 -12.42 -2.40
N ALA A 42 6.81 -12.23 -2.48
CA ALA A 42 7.57 -12.32 -3.71
C ALA A 42 7.96 -13.78 -3.98
N TRP A 43 8.31 -14.08 -5.22
CA TRP A 43 8.84 -15.39 -5.58
C TRP A 43 10.14 -15.76 -4.83
N ASP A 44 10.94 -14.77 -4.43
CA ASP A 44 12.20 -14.97 -3.72
C ASP A 44 12.08 -14.93 -2.18
N GLY A 45 10.88 -14.66 -1.65
CA GLY A 45 10.66 -14.45 -0.22
C GLY A 45 9.60 -13.39 0.07
N LEU A 46 9.47 -13.02 1.34
CA LEU A 46 8.52 -11.99 1.76
C LEU A 46 9.17 -10.60 1.64
N MET A 47 8.51 -9.67 0.97
CA MET A 47 9.05 -8.34 0.67
C MET A 47 8.21 -7.23 1.32
N GLY A 48 8.91 -6.30 1.98
CA GLY A 48 8.34 -5.07 2.54
C GLY A 48 8.37 -3.89 1.55
N VAL A 49 7.35 -3.04 1.66
CA VAL A 49 7.11 -1.86 0.81
C VAL A 49 6.85 -0.68 1.73
N GLU A 50 7.72 0.33 1.69
CA GLU A 50 7.55 1.58 2.44
C GLU A 50 7.54 2.80 1.49
N PRO A 51 7.04 3.95 1.94
CA PRO A 51 7.11 5.18 1.17
C PRO A 51 8.53 5.46 0.69
N GLN A 52 8.65 6.07 -0.49
CA GLN A 52 9.94 6.43 -1.11
C GLN A 52 10.84 5.23 -1.49
N ARG A 53 10.33 4.00 -1.48
CA ARG A 53 11.00 2.84 -2.10
C ARG A 53 11.30 3.07 -3.58
N ALA A 54 12.42 2.52 -4.06
CA ALA A 54 12.75 2.55 -5.47
C ALA A 54 11.70 1.79 -6.32
N PRO A 55 11.44 2.22 -7.58
CA PRO A 55 10.56 1.48 -8.49
C PRO A 55 11.06 0.05 -8.75
N LEU A 56 10.16 -0.92 -8.76
CA LEU A 56 10.48 -2.33 -9.00
C LEU A 56 9.31 -3.08 -9.63
N MET A 57 9.63 -4.14 -10.36
CA MET A 57 8.69 -5.12 -10.89
C MET A 57 9.11 -6.50 -10.38
N ILE A 58 8.21 -7.20 -9.70
CA ILE A 58 8.50 -8.52 -9.11
C ILE A 58 7.40 -9.51 -9.45
N LYS A 59 7.78 -10.78 -9.53
CA LYS A 59 6.82 -11.88 -9.61
C LYS A 59 6.34 -12.19 -8.19
N LEU A 60 5.02 -12.18 -7.99
CA LEU A 60 4.43 -12.61 -6.71
C LEU A 60 4.63 -14.12 -6.52
N GLY A 61 4.91 -14.51 -5.29
CA GLY A 61 4.92 -15.89 -4.81
C GLY A 61 3.55 -16.31 -4.30
N ALA A 62 3.42 -17.58 -3.91
CA ALA A 62 2.24 -18.06 -3.21
C ALA A 62 2.33 -17.66 -1.73
N GLY A 63 1.27 -17.08 -1.17
CA GLY A 63 1.23 -16.68 0.23
C GLY A 63 0.06 -15.77 0.55
N ALA A 64 -0.10 -15.47 1.84
CA ALA A 64 -1.03 -14.45 2.29
C ALA A 64 -0.45 -13.06 1.98
N LEU A 65 -1.36 -12.13 1.70
CA LEU A 65 -1.10 -10.73 1.39
C LEU A 65 -1.91 -9.86 2.35
#